data_AF-A0A964GZ66-F1
#
_entry.id   AF-A0A964GZ66-F1
#
_cell.length_a   1.000
_cell.length_b   1.000
_cell.length_c   1.000
_cell.angle_alpha   90.00
_cell.angle_beta   90.00
_cell.angle_gamma   90.00
#
_symmetry.space_group_name_H-M   'P 1'
#
loop_
_entity.id
_entity.type
_entity.pdbx_description
1 polymer ?
#
loop_
_entity_poly.entity_id
_entity_poly.type
_entity_poly.pdbx_seq_one_letter_code
_entity_poly.pdbx_strand_id
1 'polypeptide(L)' 'MIVDMGLPGIDASSFQRRVSERWPRLVGRLIWITDDPESDRAATLLSSDVHLEKPFDTRELLNALRSVLAAPA' A
#
# COMPACT_ATOMS: atom_id res chain seq x y z
N MET A 1 -0.93 7.39 2.45
CA MET A 1 -0.77 6.69 3.74
C MET A 1 0.15 5.52 3.49
N ILE A 2 1.10 5.24 4.39
CA ILE A 2 2.03 4.11 4.26
C ILE A 2 1.61 3.05 5.28
N VAL A 3 1.49 1.79 4.87
CA VAL A 3 1.01 0.69 5.71
C VAL A 3 1.89 -0.53 5.53
N ASP A 4 2.36 -1.12 6.64
CA ASP A 4 3.13 -2.36 6.64
C ASP A 4 2.19 -3.57 6.65
N MET A 5 2.29 -4.46 5.66
CA MET A 5 1.51 -5.68 5.55
C MET A 5 1.89 -6.72 6.60
N GLY A 6 3.10 -6.65 7.16
CA GLY A 6 3.58 -7.56 8.20
C GLY A 6 3.03 -7.26 9.59
N LEU A 7 2.19 -6.23 9.76
CA LEU A 7 1.63 -5.87 11.06
C LEU A 7 0.66 -6.94 11.57
N PRO A 8 0.92 -7.55 12.75
CA PRO A 8 0.05 -8.58 13.30
C PRO A 8 -1.35 -8.03 13.59
N GLY A 9 -2.37 -8.77 13.17
CA GLY A 9 -3.77 -8.39 13.34
C GLY A 9 -4.33 -7.42 12.27
N ILE A 10 -3.52 -7.04 11.28
CA ILE A 10 -3.98 -6.27 10.12
C ILE A 10 -4.16 -7.21 8.93
N ASP A 11 -5.42 -7.41 8.52
CA ASP A 11 -5.74 -8.00 7.23
C ASP A 11 -5.83 -6.88 6.18
N ALA A 12 -4.92 -6.90 5.20
CA ALA A 12 -4.77 -5.82 4.22
C ALA A 12 -6.05 -5.57 3.41
N SER A 13 -6.79 -6.63 3.06
CA SER A 13 -8.06 -6.50 2.32
C SER A 13 -9.15 -5.82 3.16
N SER A 14 -9.25 -6.20 4.43
CA SER A 14 -10.20 -5.64 5.38
C SER A 14 -9.83 -4.21 5.75
N PHE A 15 -8.53 -3.90 5.82
CA PHE A 15 -8.02 -2.56 6.03
C PHE A 15 -8.35 -1.65 4.85
N GLN A 16 -8.07 -2.09 3.62
CA GLN A 16 -8.39 -1.34 2.40
C GLN A 16 -9.90 -1.05 2.32
N ARG A 17 -10.75 -2.06 2.59
CA ARG A 17 -12.21 -1.88 2.66
C ARG A 17 -12.63 -0.83 3.70
N ARG A 18 -12.06 -0.87 4.90
CA ARG A 18 -12.35 0.14 5.94
C ARG A 18 -11.91 1.54 5.52
N VAL A 19 -10.76 1.66 4.86
CA VAL A 19 -10.27 2.94 4.34
C VAL A 19 -11.16 3.45 3.21
N SER A 20 -11.60 2.59 2.28
CA SER A 20 -12.51 3.01 1.20
C SER A 20 -13.87 3.46 1.73
N GLU A 21 -14.39 2.81 2.78
CA GLU A 21 -15.67 3.17 3.40
C GLU A 21 -15.59 4.48 4.19
N ARG A 22 -14.50 4.69 4.95
CA ARG A 22 -14.40 5.82 5.89
C ARG A 22 -13.66 7.03 5.32
N TRP A 23 -12.71 6.81 4.41
CA TRP A 23 -11.88 7.83 3.78
C TRP A 23 -11.65 7.50 2.30
N PRO A 24 -12.69 7.54 1.45
CA PRO A 24 -12.59 7.14 0.05
C PRO A 24 -11.50 7.87 -0.73
N ARG A 25 -11.24 9.15 -0.41
CA ARG A 25 -10.16 9.95 -1.04
C ARG A 25 -8.74 9.47 -0.72
N LEU A 26 -8.57 8.67 0.33
CA LEU A 26 -7.26 8.17 0.75
C LEU A 26 -6.94 6.79 0.19
N VAL A 27 -7.94 6.04 -0.32
CA VAL A 27 -7.71 4.66 -0.77
C VAL A 27 -6.74 4.61 -1.95
N GLY A 28 -6.89 5.52 -2.93
CA GLY A 28 -5.96 5.65 -4.06
C GLY A 28 -4.60 6.27 -3.71
N ARG A 29 -4.36 6.55 -2.43
CA ARG A 29 -3.10 7.11 -1.90
C ARG A 29 -2.44 6.18 -0.89
N LEU A 30 -2.83 4.91 -0.84
CA LEU A 30 -2.14 3.90 -0.04
C LEU A 30 -0.82 3.52 -0.70
N ILE A 31 0.20 3.34 0.13
CA ILE A 31 1.44 2.66 -0.21
C ILE A 31 1.56 1.48 0.74
N TRP A 32 1.58 0.27 0.19
CA TRP A 32 1.83 -0.93 0.98
C TRP A 32 3.32 -1.22 1.10
N ILE A 33 3.75 -1.69 2.25
CA ILE A 33 5.10 -2.23 2.44
C ILE A 33 4.97 -3.73 2.69
N THR A 34 5.71 -4.54 1.94
CA THR A 34 5.74 -6.01 2.06
C THR A 34 7.17 -6.54 2.12
N ASP A 35 7.33 -7.71 2.73
CA ASP A 35 8.57 -8.51 2.72
C ASP A 35 8.48 -9.69 1.73
N ASP A 36 7.28 -9.93 1.17
CA ASP A 36 6.97 -11.04 0.26
C ASP A 36 5.81 -10.64 -0.67
N PRO A 37 6.10 -9.98 -1.81
CA PRO A 37 5.08 -9.57 -2.78
C PRO A 37 4.50 -10.74 -3.59
N GLU A 38 5.19 -11.89 -3.64
CA GLU A 38 4.79 -13.07 -4.41
C GLU A 38 3.78 -13.96 -3.67
N SER A 39 3.60 -13.77 -2.36
CA SER A 39 2.50 -14.42 -1.64
C SER A 39 1.15 -14.13 -2.32
N ASP A 40 0.31 -15.14 -2.52
CA ASP A 40 -1.01 -15.01 -3.17
C ASP A 40 -1.87 -13.87 -2.57
N ARG A 41 -1.69 -13.62 -1.27
CA ARG A 41 -2.32 -12.51 -0.54
C ARG A 41 -1.81 -11.15 -1.00
N ALA A 42 -0.49 -10.98 -1.10
CA ALA A 42 0.10 -9.73 -1.56
C ALA A 42 -0.20 -9.51 -3.04
N ALA A 43 -0.01 -10.50 -3.90
CA ALA A 43 -0.21 -10.37 -5.35
C ALA A 43 -1.61 -9.84 -5.73
N THR A 44 -2.66 -10.32 -5.06
CA THR A 44 -4.04 -9.87 -5.33
C THR A 44 -4.25 -8.40 -4.94
N LEU A 45 -3.78 -7.99 -3.77
CA LEU A 45 -3.88 -6.62 -3.26
C LEU A 45 -2.99 -5.63 -4.02
N LEU A 46 -1.78 -6.05 -4.35
CA LEU A 46 -0.76 -5.22 -4.98
C LEU A 46 -1.01 -4.96 -6.47
N SER A 47 -1.85 -5.77 -7.12
CA SER A 47 -2.18 -5.63 -8.54
C SER A 47 -2.76 -4.26 -8.92
N SER A 48 -3.29 -3.52 -7.95
CA SER A 48 -3.98 -2.23 -8.16
C SER A 48 -3.48 -1.10 -7.27
N ASP A 49 -2.53 -1.36 -6.36
CA ASP A 49 -2.02 -0.40 -5.38
C ASP A 49 -0.50 -0.18 -5.51
N VAL A 50 -0.04 1.03 -5.13
CA VAL A 50 1.39 1.32 -5.03
C VAL A 50 1.98 0.55 -3.85
N HIS A 51 3.14 -0.08 -4.04
CA HIS A 51 3.83 -0.79 -2.98
C HIS A 51 5.35 -0.69 -3.04
N LEU A 52 5.97 -1.03 -1.91
CA LEU A 52 7.40 -1.12 -1.70
C LEU A 52 7.71 -2.50 -1.11
N GLU A 53 8.64 -3.20 -1.73
CA GLU A 53 9.19 -4.46 -1.24
C GLU A 53 10.40 -4.17 -0.36
N LYS A 54 10.51 -4.85 0.78
CA LYS A 54 11.68 -4.76 1.66
C LYS A 54 12.79 -5.69 1.14
N PRO A 55 14.06 -5.29 1.24
CA PRO A 55 14.52 -3.95 1.64
C PRO A 55 14.36 -2.95 0.48
N PHE A 56 13.95 -1.72 0.81
CA PHE A 56 13.92 -0.59 -0.13
C PHE A 56 14.79 0.56 0.38
N ASP A 57 15.27 1.39 -0.53
CA ASP A 57 16.06 2.58 -0.23
C ASP A 57 15.23 3.88 -0.17
N THR A 58 15.89 4.99 0.17
CA THR A 58 15.23 6.30 0.25
C THR A 58 14.71 6.78 -1.10
N ARG A 59 15.38 6.45 -2.21
CA ARG A 59 14.98 6.85 -3.55
C ARG A 59 13.69 6.14 -3.96
N GLU A 60 13.58 4.85 -3.67
CA GLU A 60 12.38 4.05 -3.91
C GLU A 60 11.18 4.58 -3.12
N LEU A 61 11.38 4.86 -1.82
CA LEU A 61 10.35 5.48 -0.98
C LEU A 61 9.89 6.84 -1.53
N LEU A 62 10.82 7.71 -1.91
CA LEU A 62 10.49 9.02 -2.46
C LEU A 62 9.74 8.92 -3.80
N ASN A 63 10.07 7.94 -4.63
CA ASN A 63 9.38 7.71 -5.90
C ASN A 63 7.94 7.23 -5.66
N ALA A 64 7.73 6.28 -4.75
CA ALA A 64 6.38 5.83 -4.37
C ALA A 64 5.55 6.95 -3.75
N LEU A 65 6.15 7.81 -2.92
CA LEU A 65 5.47 8.99 -2.37
C LEU A 65 5.04 9.97 -3.46
N ARG A 66 5.93 10.25 -4.43
CA ARG A 66 5.62 11.15 -5.54
C ARG A 66 4.48 10.62 -6.41
N SER A 67 4.42 9.31 -6.67
CA SER A 67 3.37 8.73 -7.50
C SER A 67 1.98 8.88 -6.87
N VAL A 68 1.84 8.63 -5.56
CA VAL A 68 0.54 8.78 -4.87
C VAL A 68 0.16 10.23 -4.59
N LEU A 69 1.12 11.14 -4.48
CA LEU A 69 0.85 12.57 -4.29
C LEU A 69 0.49 13.31 -5.59
N ALA A 70 0.98 12.83 -6.73
CA ALA A 70 0.63 13.35 -8.05
C ALA A 70 -0.79 12.95 -8.51
N ALA A 71 -1.38 11.92 -7.91
CA ALA A 71 -2.73 11.49 -8.22
C ALA A 71 -3.78 12.52 -7.74
N PRO A 72 -4.75 12.93 -8.59
CA PRO A 72 -5.82 13.84 -8.20
C PRO A 72 -6.64 13.26 -7.02
N ALA A 73 -7.13 14.15 -6.14
CA ALA A 73 -7.84 13.80 -4.90
C ALA A 73 -9.35 13.59 -5.09
#